data_AF-A0A3B8XYE3-F1
#
_entry.id   AF-A0A3B8XYE3-F1
#
_cell.length_a   1.000
_cell.length_b   1.000
_cell.length_c   1.000
_cell.angle_alpha   90.00
_cell.angle_beta   90.00
_cell.angle_gamma   90.00
#
_symmetry.space_group_name_H-M   'P 1'
#
loop_
_entity.id
_entity.type
_entity.pdbx_description
1 polymer ?
#
loop_
_entity_poly.entity_id
_entity_poly.type
_entity_poly.pdbx_seq_one_letter_code
_entity_poly.pdbx_strand_id
1 'polypeptide(L)'
;MNKNWQRLLKKKLIKQYIDQENREWIDLNFSTSGNLNLTVVSDKFLELTREQRKKEILDFIDDQNQENVSNISTGFLSLYTIEEANSLDLSPLPTGQNTINTFGCSLSPTYCFS
;
A
#
# COMPACT_ATOMS: atom_id res chain seq x y z
N MET A 1 13.70 17.02 -8.35
CA MET A 1 13.64 16.65 -6.91
C MET A 1 13.72 15.14 -6.78
N ASN A 2 14.52 14.65 -5.84
CA ASN A 2 15.19 13.35 -5.85
C ASN A 2 14.23 12.16 -5.63
N LYS A 3 13.99 11.31 -6.65
CA LYS A 3 13.18 10.06 -6.54
C LYS A 3 13.74 9.03 -5.54
N ASN A 4 14.89 9.31 -4.91
CA ASN A 4 15.50 8.42 -3.93
C ASN A 4 14.72 8.31 -2.62
N TRP A 5 14.06 9.37 -2.14
CA TRP A 5 13.38 9.31 -0.84
C TRP A 5 12.19 8.33 -0.87
N GLN A 6 11.45 8.25 -1.98
CA GLN A 6 10.35 7.31 -2.16
C GLN A 6 10.83 5.86 -2.08
N ARG A 7 11.98 5.57 -2.72
CA ARG A 7 12.62 4.26 -2.69
C ARG A 7 13.12 3.93 -1.28
N LEU A 8 13.68 4.90 -0.57
CA LEU A 8 14.15 4.74 0.80
C LEU A 8 12.98 4.50 1.76
N LEU A 9 11.88 5.24 1.61
CA LEU A 9 10.65 5.08 2.37
C LEU A 9 10.07 3.67 2.19
N LYS A 10 9.94 3.21 0.94
CA LYS A 10 9.48 1.84 0.65
C LYS A 10 10.39 0.79 1.30
N LYS A 11 11.72 0.97 1.25
CA LYS A 11 12.66 0.06 1.91
C LYS A 11 12.51 0.05 3.44
N LYS A 12 12.35 1.22 4.07
CA LYS A 12 12.13 1.31 5.53
C LYS A 12 10.82 0.64 5.93
N LEU A 13 9.75 0.88 5.19
CA LEU A 13 8.46 0.22 5.42
C LEU A 13 8.55 -1.30 5.28
N ILE A 14 9.19 -1.79 4.20
CA ILE A 14 9.39 -3.24 4.02
C ILE A 14 10.17 -3.81 5.19
N LYS A 15 11.28 -3.17 5.59
CA LYS A 15 12.10 -3.63 6.70
C LYS A 15 11.35 -3.63 8.04
N GLN A 16 10.39 -2.72 8.25
CA GLN A 16 9.67 -2.58 9.50
C GLN A 16 8.43 -3.47 9.59
N TYR A 17 7.71 -3.64 8.48
CA TYR A 17 6.40 -4.29 8.45
C TYR A 17 6.34 -5.61 7.66
N ILE A 18 7.39 -6.00 6.93
CA ILE A 18 7.42 -7.25 6.17
C ILE A 18 8.43 -8.20 6.83
N ASP A 19 7.91 -9.26 7.44
CA ASP A 19 8.70 -10.40 7.94
C ASP A 19 8.55 -11.62 7.02
N GLN A 20 7.40 -11.79 6.37
CA GLN A 20 7.06 -12.87 5.45
C GLN A 20 6.79 -12.35 4.04
N GLU A 21 7.84 -12.19 3.24
CA GLU A 21 7.78 -11.65 1.86
C GLU A 21 6.81 -12.38 0.91
N ASN A 22 6.41 -13.63 1.22
CA ASN A 22 5.48 -14.42 0.40
C ASN A 22 4.00 -14.15 0.70
N ARG A 23 3.66 -13.48 1.80
CA ARG A 23 2.26 -13.25 2.22
C ARG A 23 1.99 -11.80 2.56
N GLU A 24 2.99 -11.11 3.07
CA GLU A 24 2.93 -9.71 3.42
C GLU A 24 3.45 -8.85 2.27
N TRP A 25 2.81 -7.71 2.06
CA TRP A 25 3.22 -6.80 0.98
C TRP A 25 2.87 -5.36 1.31
N ILE A 26 3.60 -4.46 0.65
CA ILE A 26 3.40 -3.00 0.77
C ILE A 26 3.29 -2.43 -0.62
N ASP A 27 2.18 -1.73 -0.87
CA ASP A 27 2.00 -0.91 -2.04
C ASP A 27 2.02 0.57 -1.68
N LEU A 28 2.79 1.32 -2.44
CA LEU A 28 3.03 2.74 -2.23
C LEU A 28 2.76 3.47 -3.54
N ASN A 29 1.71 4.29 -3.53
CA ASN A 29 1.23 5.00 -4.71
C ASN A 29 1.06 6.50 -4.40
N PHE A 30 1.19 7.35 -5.41
CA PHE A 30 0.93 8.77 -5.30
C PHE A 30 -0.34 9.11 -6.05
N SER A 31 -1.30 9.69 -5.34
CA SER A 31 -2.48 10.26 -5.97
C SER A 31 -2.10 11.40 -6.93
N THR A 32 -2.98 11.72 -7.87
CA THR A 32 -2.83 12.84 -8.81
C THR A 32 -2.66 14.19 -8.09
N SER A 33 -3.13 14.28 -6.84
CA SER A 33 -2.98 15.46 -5.98
C SER A 33 -1.64 15.54 -5.24
N GLY A 34 -0.76 14.54 -5.41
CA GLY A 34 0.55 14.47 -4.74
C GLY A 34 0.52 13.81 -3.35
N ASN A 35 -0.64 13.30 -2.90
CA ASN A 35 -0.76 12.62 -1.62
C ASN A 35 -0.31 11.16 -1.74
N LEU A 36 0.38 10.68 -0.71
CA LEU A 36 0.85 9.30 -0.55
C LEU A 36 -0.30 8.37 -0.16
N ASN A 37 -0.70 7.50 -1.07
CA ASN A 37 -1.57 6.38 -0.78
C ASN A 37 -0.70 5.17 -0.39
N LEU A 38 -0.97 4.60 0.78
CA LEU A 38 -0.21 3.49 1.33
C LEU A 38 -1.16 2.33 1.62
N THR A 39 -0.83 1.16 1.08
CA THR A 39 -1.47 -0.10 1.42
C THR A 39 -0.44 -1.01 2.07
N VAL A 40 -0.70 -1.44 3.30
CA VAL A 40 0.16 -2.36 4.04
C VAL A 40 -0.66 -3.57 4.43
N VAL A 41 -0.19 -4.76 4.02
CA VAL A 41 -0.72 -6.04 4.44
C VAL A 41 0.35 -6.73 5.28
N SER A 42 0.11 -6.84 6.59
CA SER A 42 1.04 -7.47 7.53
C SER A 42 0.32 -8.06 8.73
N ASP A 43 0.82 -9.18 9.23
CA ASP A 43 0.34 -9.79 10.48
C ASP A 43 0.79 -9.04 11.74
N LYS A 44 1.69 -8.07 11.63
CA LYS A 44 1.99 -7.14 12.76
C LYS A 44 0.77 -6.34 13.21
N PHE A 45 -0.22 -6.22 12.34
CA PHE A 45 -1.47 -5.54 12.65
C PHE A 45 -2.47 -6.42 13.41
N LEU A 46 -2.22 -7.73 13.56
CA LEU A 46 -3.17 -8.69 14.12
C LEU A 46 -3.51 -8.37 15.59
N GLU A 47 -2.56 -7.83 16.35
CA GLU A 47 -2.75 -7.43 17.75
C GLU A 47 -3.11 -5.94 17.93
N LEU A 48 -3.14 -5.16 16.84
CA LEU A 48 -3.37 -3.72 16.87
C LEU A 48 -4.79 -3.36 16.45
N THR A 49 -5.41 -2.42 17.17
CA THR A 49 -6.69 -1.82 16.75
C THR A 49 -6.49 -0.90 15.55
N ARG A 50 -7.55 -0.68 14.76
CA ARG A 50 -7.50 0.21 13.57
C ARG A 50 -6.93 1.60 13.88
N GLU A 51 -7.25 2.16 15.04
CA GLU A 51 -6.74 3.47 15.46
C GLU A 51 -5.24 3.44 15.78
N GLN A 52 -4.77 2.39 16.45
CA GLN A 52 -3.34 2.18 16.73
C GLN A 52 -2.56 1.98 15.43
N ARG A 53 -3.04 1.12 14.52
CA ARG A 53 -2.43 0.90 13.21
C ARG A 53 -2.25 2.22 12.44
N LYS A 54 -3.32 3.04 12.41
CA LYS A 54 -3.30 4.34 11.75
C LYS A 54 -2.30 5.28 12.43
N LYS A 55 -2.30 5.32 13.76
CA LYS A 55 -1.38 6.16 14.53
C LYS A 55 0.08 5.80 14.26
N GLU A 56 0.44 4.51 14.29
CA GLU A 56 1.82 4.09 14.03
C GLU A 56 2.30 4.48 12.63
N ILE A 57 1.45 4.32 11.62
CA ILE A 57 1.79 4.69 10.25
C ILE A 57 1.91 6.21 10.10
N LEU A 58 1.05 6.98 10.74
CA LEU A 58 1.14 8.44 10.73
C LEU A 58 2.40 8.93 11.45
N ASP A 59 2.69 8.39 12.63
CA ASP A 59 3.90 8.72 13.40
C ASP A 59 5.16 8.35 12.58
N PHE A 60 5.19 7.18 11.92
CA PHE A 60 6.28 6.81 11.02
C PHE A 60 6.45 7.79 9.85
N ILE A 61 5.36 8.24 9.23
CA ILE A 61 5.43 9.20 8.10
C ILE A 61 5.89 10.58 8.58
N ASP A 62 5.47 11.00 9.77
CA ASP A 62 5.95 12.24 10.39
C ASP A 62 7.46 12.19 10.64
N ASP A 63 7.96 11.09 11.23
CA ASP A 63 9.40 10.86 11.41
C ASP A 63 10.15 10.93 10.07
N GLN A 64 9.59 10.34 9.00
CA GLN A 64 10.20 10.41 7.68
C GLN A 64 10.15 11.82 7.06
N ASN A 65 9.13 12.62 7.35
CA ASN A 65 9.05 14.03 6.94
C ASN A 65 10.14 14.85 7.63
N GLN A 66 10.38 14.61 8.92
CA GLN A 66 11.45 15.25 9.68
C GLN A 66 12.84 14.83 9.17
N GLU A 67 13.06 13.54 8.90
CA GLU A 67 14.36 13.03 8.42
C GLU A 67 14.70 13.46 6.98
N ASN A 68 13.72 13.52 6.07
CA ASN A 68 13.97 13.74 4.64
C ASN A 68 13.57 15.13 4.13
N VAL A 69 13.17 16.05 5.02
CA VAL A 69 12.76 17.44 4.70
C VAL A 69 11.79 17.49 3.51
N SER A 70 10.88 16.52 3.48
CA SER A 70 9.90 16.34 2.40
C SER A 70 8.54 16.39 3.06
N ASN A 71 7.68 17.35 2.70
CA ASN A 71 6.30 17.37 3.20
C ASN A 71 5.50 16.28 2.48
N ILE A 72 5.54 15.06 2.99
CA ILE A 72 4.73 13.96 2.49
C ILE A 72 3.34 14.11 3.09
N SER A 73 2.38 14.52 2.26
CA SER A 73 0.96 14.50 2.64
C SER A 73 0.41 13.07 2.49
N THR A 74 -0.24 12.56 3.52
CA THR A 74 -0.87 11.24 3.47
C THR A 74 -2.25 11.32 2.83
N GLY A 75 -2.52 10.38 1.94
CA GLY A 75 -3.81 10.18 1.28
C GLY A 75 -4.55 9.03 1.95
N PHE A 76 -4.90 8.02 1.15
CA PHE A 76 -5.58 6.83 1.64
C PHE A 76 -4.59 5.88 2.32
N LEU A 77 -4.93 5.46 3.54
CA LEU A 77 -4.20 4.46 4.32
C LEU A 77 -5.05 3.21 4.42
N SER A 78 -4.58 2.14 3.78
CA SER A 78 -5.21 0.82 3.72
C SER A 78 -4.36 -0.15 4.53
N LEU A 79 -4.77 -0.45 5.76
CA LEU A 79 -3.99 -1.28 6.70
C LEU A 79 -4.77 -2.53 7.03
N TYR A 80 -4.28 -3.68 6.57
CA TYR A 80 -4.96 -4.96 6.67
C TYR A 80 -4.03 -6.03 7.26
N THR A 81 -4.60 -6.99 7.99
CA THR A 81 -3.91 -8.25 8.27
C THR A 81 -3.89 -9.14 7.04
N ILE A 82 -3.08 -10.21 7.07
CA ILE A 82 -3.06 -11.19 5.98
C ILE A 82 -4.45 -11.85 5.86
N GLU A 83 -5.11 -12.13 6.98
CA GLU A 83 -6.48 -12.68 6.99
C GLU A 83 -7.51 -11.72 6.39
N GLU A 84 -7.45 -10.43 6.75
CA GLU A 84 -8.33 -9.41 6.17
C GLU A 84 -8.09 -9.25 4.67
N ALA A 85 -6.83 -9.24 4.24
CA ALA A 85 -6.47 -9.16 2.83
C ALA A 85 -6.95 -10.38 2.04
N ASN A 86 -6.78 -11.59 2.58
CA ASN A 86 -7.29 -12.82 1.96
C ASN A 86 -8.83 -12.85 1.90
N SER A 87 -9.50 -12.38 2.94
CA SER A 87 -10.97 -12.27 2.97
C SER A 87 -11.50 -11.28 1.93
N LEU A 88 -10.73 -10.24 1.65
CA LEU A 88 -11.04 -9.20 0.67
C LEU A 88 -10.47 -9.48 -0.73
N ASP A 89 -9.85 -10.65 -0.94
CA ASP A 89 -9.15 -11.04 -2.18
C ASP A 89 -8.13 -9.97 -2.65
N LEU A 90 -7.49 -9.29 -1.69
CA LEU A 90 -6.51 -8.24 -1.97
C LEU A 90 -5.18 -8.86 -2.36
N SER A 91 -4.80 -8.62 -3.61
CA SER A 91 -3.48 -8.98 -4.13
C SER A 91 -2.59 -7.74 -4.22
N PRO A 92 -1.25 -7.89 -4.07
CA PRO A 92 -0.33 -6.80 -4.32
C PRO A 92 -0.54 -6.26 -5.73
N LEU A 93 -0.71 -4.95 -5.86
CA LEU A 93 -0.83 -4.32 -7.16
C LEU A 93 0.46 -4.62 -7.95
N PRO A 94 0.36 -5.14 -9.19
CA PRO A 94 1.55 -5.33 -10.01
C PRO A 94 2.21 -3.97 -10.17
N THR A 95 3.45 -3.87 -9.68
CA THR A 95 4.23 -2.62 -9.64
C THR A 95 4.52 -2.17 -11.08
N GLY A 96 3.56 -1.48 -11.69
CA GLY A 96 3.62 -1.19 -13.13
C GLY A 96 2.32 -0.75 -13.79
N GLN A 97 1.23 -0.47 -13.06
CA GLN A 97 0.00 -0.01 -13.70
C GLN A 97 -0.55 1.28 -13.10
N ASN A 98 -0.19 2.36 -13.78
CA ASN A 98 -0.87 3.64 -13.76
C ASN A 98 -2.23 3.52 -14.50
N THR A 99 -3.07 2.54 -14.13
CA THR A 99 -4.39 2.35 -14.74
C THR A 99 -5.47 2.49 -13.68
N ILE A 100 -6.22 3.57 -13.84
CA ILE A 100 -7.55 3.74 -13.28
C ILE A 100 -8.39 2.56 -13.81
N ASN A 101 -8.49 1.48 -13.05
CA ASN A 101 -9.50 0.45 -13.31
C ASN A 101 -10.81 0.99 -12.74
N THR A 102 -11.50 1.76 -13.55
CA THR A 102 -12.94 1.98 -13.39
C THR A 102 -13.59 0.61 -13.32
N PHE A 103 -14.30 0.32 -12.23
CA PHE A 103 -15.15 -0.86 -12.10
C PHE A 103 -16.12 -0.90 -13.28
N GLY A 104 -15.79 -1.74 -14.27
CA GLY A 104 -16.59 -2.04 -15.44
C GLY A 104 -16.77 -3.53 -15.51
N CYS A 105 -18.03 -3.95 -15.48
CA CYS A 105 -18.52 -5.31 -15.32
C CYS A 105 -17.75 -6.40 -16.09
N SER A 106 -17.70 -7.57 -15.46
CA SER A 106 -17.48 -8.86 -16.09
C SER A 106 -18.29 -8.99 -17.38
N LEU A 107 -17.64 -9.31 -18.50
CA LEU A 107 -18.25 -10.14 -19.54
C LEU A 107 -17.14 -10.97 -20.21
N SER A 108 -17.08 -12.24 -19.84
CA SER A 108 -16.53 -13.28 -20.70
C SER A 108 -17.38 -13.38 -21.97
N PRO A 109 -16.78 -13.66 -23.14
CA PRO A 109 -17.49 -14.38 -24.19
C PRO A 109 -16.77 -15.69 -24.47
N THR A 110 -17.31 -16.74 -23.88
CA THR A 110 -17.62 -18.03 -24.49
C THR A 110 -17.68 -17.95 -26.03
N TYR A 111 -16.82 -18.74 -26.70
CA TYR A 111 -16.91 -19.30 -28.07
C TYR A 111 -16.83 -18.35 -29.28
N CYS A 112 -15.99 -18.73 -30.26
CA CYS A 112 -16.39 -18.85 -31.67
C CYS A 112 -15.41 -19.77 -32.44
N PHE A 113 -15.96 -20.88 -32.95
CA PHE A 113 -15.45 -21.68 -34.06
C PHE A 113 -15.62 -20.91 -35.38
N SER A 114 -14.66 -21.04 -36.30
CA SER A 114 -14.85 -21.42 -37.72
C SER A 114 -13.48 -21.64 -38.36
#